data_AF-A0A7K3HH02-F1
#
_entry.id   AF-A0A7K3HH02-F1
#
_cell.length_a   1.000
_cell.length_b   1.000
_cell.length_c   1.000
_cell.angle_alpha   90.00
_cell.angle_beta   90.00
_cell.angle_gamma   90.00
#
_symmetry.space_group_name_H-M   'P 1'
#
loop_
_entity.id
_entity.type
_entity.pdbx_description
1 polymer ?
#
loop_
_entity_poly.entity_id
_entity_poly.type
_entity_poly.pdbx_seq_one_letter_code
_entity_poly.pdbx_strand_id
1 'polypeptide(L)'
;RTPEEAASGAAAYLTGLLEKDGHLTSLAPGADEPVPDHSNTAEAVIALVAAGRPEAAEAPLAWLEKNSAEWAADNPAGLGTLVLAAHAAGGDPRSFGGTDLVKELNATGPEPESVPAAGADASEEGEKSGSGDVSVLWWILGAGVLAGLVAGAVLMLTAGRRKRS
;
A
#
# COMPACT_ATOMS: atom_id res chain seq x y z
N ARG A 1 2.58 -12.10 -25.81
CA ARG A 1 1.83 -11.28 -24.84
C ARG A 1 2.76 -10.21 -24.33
N THR A 2 2.28 -8.98 -24.22
CA THR A 2 2.99 -7.94 -23.47
C THR A 2 2.79 -8.15 -21.96
N PRO A 3 3.63 -7.54 -21.11
CA PRO A 3 3.43 -7.56 -19.67
C PRO A 3 2.05 -7.04 -19.25
N GLU A 4 1.54 -5.99 -19.89
CA GLU A 4 0.26 -5.35 -19.59
C GLU A 4 -0.94 -6.25 -19.92
N GLU A 5 -0.86 -6.96 -21.06
CA GLU A 5 -1.87 -7.95 -21.44
C GLU A 5 -1.90 -9.12 -20.45
N ALA A 6 -0.73 -9.57 -19.99
CA ALA A 6 -0.62 -10.64 -19.01
C ALA A 6 -1.19 -10.22 -17.64
N ALA A 7 -0.85 -9.02 -17.17
CA ALA A 7 -1.36 -8.48 -15.91
C ALA A 7 -2.89 -8.29 -15.94
N SER A 8 -3.42 -7.75 -17.05
CA SER A 8 -4.86 -7.58 -17.24
C SER A 8 -5.60 -8.92 -17.24
N GLY A 9 -5.04 -9.93 -17.90
CA GLY A 9 -5.59 -11.29 -17.90
C GLY A 9 -5.54 -11.94 -16.52
N ALA A 10 -4.44 -11.75 -15.78
CA ALA A 10 -4.31 -12.26 -14.41
C ALA A 10 -5.33 -11.61 -13.46
N ALA A 11 -5.52 -10.29 -13.55
CA ALA A 11 -6.51 -9.58 -12.74
C ALA A 11 -7.95 -10.03 -13.06
N ALA A 12 -8.27 -10.27 -14.33
CA ALA A 12 -9.57 -10.80 -14.73
C ALA A 12 -9.80 -12.22 -14.19
N TYR A 13 -8.78 -13.09 -14.28
CA TYR A 13 -8.84 -14.44 -13.70
C TYR A 13 -9.05 -14.39 -12.18
N LEU A 14 -8.28 -13.55 -11.49
CA LEU A 14 -8.39 -13.35 -10.06
C LEU A 14 -9.78 -12.84 -9.64
N THR A 15 -10.35 -11.89 -10.39
CA THR A 15 -11.71 -11.41 -10.16
C THR A 15 -12.72 -12.57 -10.24
N GLY A 16 -12.61 -13.42 -11.27
CA GLY A 16 -13.50 -14.57 -11.44
C GLY A 16 -13.40 -15.60 -10.30
N LEU A 17 -12.24 -15.77 -9.67
CA LEU A 17 -12.11 -16.63 -8.48
C LEU A 17 -12.86 -16.06 -7.27
N LEU A 18 -12.89 -14.73 -7.14
CA LEU A 18 -13.46 -14.03 -5.99
C LEU A 18 -14.97 -13.82 -6.09
N GLU A 19 -15.56 -13.86 -7.30
CA GLU A 19 -17.00 -13.65 -7.53
C GLU A 19 -17.91 -14.59 -6.72
N LYS A 20 -17.42 -15.79 -6.41
CA LYS A 20 -18.23 -16.82 -5.75
C LYS A 20 -18.45 -16.53 -4.27
N ASP A 21 -17.35 -16.40 -3.52
CA ASP A 21 -17.37 -16.37 -2.06
C ASP A 21 -16.72 -15.11 -1.48
N GLY A 22 -16.24 -14.20 -2.32
CA GLY A 22 -15.53 -13.00 -1.92
C GLY A 22 -14.15 -13.28 -1.31
N HIS A 23 -13.61 -14.49 -1.40
CA HIS A 23 -12.29 -14.82 -0.88
C HIS A 23 -11.68 -15.97 -1.65
N LEU A 24 -10.36 -16.13 -1.54
CA LEU A 24 -9.66 -17.27 -2.08
C LEU A 24 -9.64 -18.39 -1.05
N THR A 25 -9.60 -19.63 -1.53
CA THR A 25 -9.44 -20.82 -0.70
C THR A 25 -8.17 -21.56 -1.10
N SER A 26 -7.52 -22.21 -0.15
CA SER A 26 -6.41 -23.13 -0.43
C SER A 26 -6.63 -24.49 0.22
N LEU A 27 -6.10 -25.52 -0.42
CA LEU A 27 -6.14 -26.89 0.09
C LEU A 27 -4.79 -27.18 0.76
N ALA A 28 -4.78 -27.21 2.09
CA ALA A 28 -3.58 -27.55 2.84
C ALA A 28 -3.15 -29.01 2.59
N PRO A 29 -1.85 -29.35 2.66
CA PRO A 29 -1.40 -30.72 2.53
C PRO A 29 -2.09 -31.65 3.54
N GLY A 30 -2.79 -32.66 3.04
CA GLY A 30 -3.52 -33.63 3.86
C GLY A 30 -4.91 -33.19 4.30
N ALA A 31 -5.41 -32.04 3.85
CA ALA A 31 -6.81 -31.67 4.01
C ALA A 31 -7.68 -32.31 2.92
N ASP A 32 -8.91 -32.67 3.28
CA ASP A 32 -9.90 -33.19 2.34
C ASP A 32 -10.66 -32.08 1.61
N GLU A 33 -10.78 -30.89 2.21
CA GLU A 33 -11.56 -29.77 1.71
C GLU A 33 -10.76 -28.46 1.76
N PRO A 34 -10.93 -27.55 0.76
CA PRO A 34 -10.32 -26.23 0.79
C PRO A 34 -10.83 -25.39 1.96
N VAL A 35 -9.94 -24.60 2.55
CA VAL A 35 -10.28 -23.64 3.61
C VAL A 35 -9.99 -22.22 3.14
N PRO A 36 -10.62 -21.20 3.76
CA PRO A 36 -10.34 -19.81 3.42
C PRO A 36 -8.86 -19.45 3.57
N ASP A 37 -8.34 -18.76 2.55
CA ASP A 37 -6.96 -18.31 2.48
C ASP A 37 -6.87 -16.80 2.67
N HIS A 38 -6.71 -16.37 3.91
CA HIS A 38 -6.65 -14.96 4.28
C HIS A 38 -5.47 -14.23 3.65
N SER A 39 -4.31 -14.88 3.56
CA SER A 39 -3.09 -14.27 2.99
C SER A 39 -3.28 -13.97 1.52
N ASN A 40 -3.67 -14.98 0.73
CA ASN A 40 -3.88 -14.79 -0.71
C ASN A 40 -5.06 -13.88 -0.98
N THR A 41 -6.09 -13.86 -0.13
CA THR A 41 -7.21 -12.92 -0.26
C THR A 41 -6.77 -11.46 -0.04
N ALA A 42 -5.91 -11.20 0.94
CA ALA A 42 -5.35 -9.87 1.18
C ALA A 42 -4.41 -9.43 0.04
N GLU A 43 -3.58 -10.34 -0.46
CA GLU A 43 -2.75 -10.07 -1.65
C GLU A 43 -3.61 -9.82 -2.89
N ALA A 44 -4.75 -10.50 -3.03
CA ALA A 44 -5.67 -10.28 -4.12
C ALA A 44 -6.27 -8.87 -4.09
N VAL A 45 -6.64 -8.36 -2.92
CA VAL A 45 -7.07 -6.96 -2.74
C VAL A 45 -5.99 -6.01 -3.25
N ILE A 46 -4.75 -6.17 -2.78
CA ILE A 46 -3.61 -5.32 -3.16
C ILE A 46 -3.40 -5.38 -4.68
N ALA A 47 -3.40 -6.58 -5.26
CA ALA A 47 -3.17 -6.79 -6.68
C ALA A 47 -4.27 -6.19 -7.57
N LEU A 48 -5.54 -6.33 -7.17
CA LEU A 48 -6.67 -5.77 -7.91
C LEU A 48 -6.65 -4.25 -7.89
N VAL A 49 -6.39 -3.64 -6.74
CA VAL A 49 -6.26 -2.19 -6.64
C VAL A 49 -5.06 -1.70 -7.46
N ALA A 50 -3.90 -2.35 -7.35
CA ALA A 50 -2.72 -2.01 -8.14
C ALA A 50 -2.94 -2.17 -9.65
N ALA A 51 -3.80 -3.09 -10.06
CA ALA A 51 -4.23 -3.28 -11.44
C ALA A 51 -5.31 -2.27 -11.91
N GLY A 52 -5.69 -1.30 -11.07
CA GLY A 52 -6.70 -0.30 -11.37
C GLY A 52 -8.13 -0.84 -11.36
N ARG A 53 -8.40 -1.86 -10.52
CA ARG A 53 -9.71 -2.50 -10.35
C ARG A 53 -10.19 -2.47 -8.89
N PRO A 54 -10.30 -1.28 -8.26
CA PRO A 54 -10.69 -1.18 -6.85
C PRO A 54 -12.08 -1.76 -6.56
N GLU A 55 -13.02 -1.70 -7.50
CA GLU A 55 -14.38 -2.24 -7.33
C GLU A 55 -14.37 -3.76 -7.16
N ALA A 56 -13.44 -4.46 -7.84
CA ALA A 56 -13.27 -5.90 -7.70
C ALA A 56 -12.66 -6.30 -6.34
N ALA A 57 -12.02 -5.35 -5.65
CA ALA A 57 -11.39 -5.57 -4.35
C ALA A 57 -12.33 -5.34 -3.16
N GLU A 58 -13.52 -4.78 -3.37
CA GLU A 58 -14.45 -4.44 -2.29
C GLU A 58 -14.95 -5.68 -1.53
N ALA A 59 -15.44 -6.69 -2.25
CA ALA A 59 -15.93 -7.93 -1.65
C ALA A 59 -14.86 -8.68 -0.83
N PRO A 60 -13.63 -8.91 -1.34
CA PRO A 60 -12.59 -9.53 -0.54
C PRO A 60 -12.10 -8.70 0.62
N LEU A 61 -12.02 -7.37 0.50
CA LEU A 61 -11.70 -6.52 1.64
C LEU A 61 -12.76 -6.66 2.75
N ALA A 62 -14.04 -6.55 2.39
CA ALA A 62 -15.15 -6.69 3.33
C ALA A 62 -15.24 -8.09 3.96
N TRP A 63 -14.78 -9.12 3.26
CA TRP A 63 -14.64 -10.46 3.83
C TRP A 63 -13.50 -10.51 4.85
N LEU A 64 -12.34 -9.94 4.54
CA LEU A 64 -11.20 -9.90 5.46
C LEU A 64 -11.53 -9.15 6.75
N GLU A 65 -12.24 -8.02 6.67
CA GLU A 65 -12.67 -7.25 7.85
C GLU A 65 -13.46 -8.08 8.86
N LYS A 66 -14.17 -9.11 8.38
CA LYS A 66 -15.04 -9.96 9.21
C LYS A 66 -14.36 -11.25 9.69
N ASN A 67 -13.38 -11.75 8.94
CA ASN A 67 -12.88 -13.12 9.11
C ASN A 67 -11.40 -13.20 9.48
N SER A 68 -10.62 -12.12 9.29
CA SER A 68 -9.16 -12.18 9.42
C SER A 68 -8.60 -12.01 10.83
N ALA A 69 -9.42 -11.59 11.81
CA ALA A 69 -8.94 -11.24 13.15
C ALA A 69 -8.19 -12.40 13.84
N GLU A 70 -8.77 -13.60 13.85
CA GLU A 70 -8.13 -14.78 14.47
C GLU A 70 -6.86 -15.19 13.74
N TRP A 71 -6.85 -15.11 12.41
CA TRP A 71 -5.67 -15.42 11.60
C TRP A 71 -4.52 -14.40 11.81
N ALA A 72 -4.86 -13.15 12.11
CA ALA A 72 -3.90 -12.06 12.22
C ALA A 72 -3.32 -11.85 13.63
N ALA A 73 -4.01 -12.28 14.70
CA ALA A 73 -3.75 -11.87 16.09
C ALA A 73 -2.29 -11.98 16.57
N ASP A 74 -1.53 -12.96 16.07
CA ASP A 74 -0.10 -13.15 16.40
C ASP A 74 0.78 -13.30 15.15
N ASN A 75 0.29 -12.80 14.01
CA ASN A 75 0.94 -12.93 12.72
C ASN A 75 1.37 -11.55 12.21
N PRO A 76 2.61 -11.09 12.49
CA PRO A 76 3.08 -9.77 12.05
C PRO A 76 3.05 -9.61 10.53
N ALA A 77 3.29 -10.69 9.78
CA ALA A 77 3.17 -10.66 8.32
C ALA A 77 1.70 -10.49 7.90
N GLY A 78 0.77 -11.21 8.55
CA GLY A 78 -0.66 -11.08 8.31
C GLY A 78 -1.18 -9.67 8.62
N LEU A 79 -0.83 -9.13 9.79
CA LEU A 79 -1.17 -7.76 10.19
C LEU A 79 -0.61 -6.72 9.22
N GLY A 80 0.66 -6.83 8.84
CA GLY A 80 1.29 -5.93 7.86
C GLY A 80 0.60 -5.97 6.49
N THR A 81 0.24 -7.17 6.02
CA THR A 81 -0.47 -7.33 4.75
C THR A 81 -1.90 -6.76 4.82
N LEU A 82 -2.61 -6.92 5.94
CA LEU A 82 -3.92 -6.30 6.12
C LEU A 82 -3.84 -4.77 6.18
N VAL A 83 -2.81 -4.21 6.84
CA VAL A 83 -2.54 -2.76 6.82
C VAL A 83 -2.35 -2.28 5.37
N LEU A 84 -1.56 -2.99 4.58
CA LEU A 84 -1.31 -2.66 3.18
C LEU A 84 -2.58 -2.79 2.32
N ALA A 85 -3.37 -3.84 2.51
CA ALA A 85 -4.61 -4.07 1.79
C ALA A 85 -5.65 -2.98 2.08
N ALA A 86 -5.85 -2.64 3.35
CA ALA A 86 -6.73 -1.55 3.77
C ALA A 86 -6.28 -0.21 3.18
N HIS A 87 -4.98 0.11 3.28
CA HIS A 87 -4.43 1.35 2.75
C HIS A 87 -4.57 1.43 1.22
N ALA A 88 -4.25 0.34 0.50
CA ALA A 88 -4.38 0.30 -0.95
C ALA A 88 -5.82 0.58 -1.38
N ALA A 89 -6.80 -0.05 -0.73
CA ALA A 89 -8.21 0.16 -1.00
C ALA A 89 -8.77 1.51 -0.50
N GLY A 90 -7.95 2.37 0.11
CA GLY A 90 -8.33 3.69 0.60
C GLY A 90 -9.03 3.69 1.97
N GLY A 91 -9.04 2.56 2.67
CA GLY A 91 -9.54 2.43 4.04
C GLY A 91 -8.51 2.86 5.10
N ASP A 92 -9.00 3.08 6.33
CA ASP A 92 -8.12 3.34 7.48
C ASP A 92 -7.75 2.01 8.18
N PRO A 93 -6.47 1.60 8.16
CA PRO A 93 -6.03 0.38 8.84
C PRO A 93 -6.18 0.44 10.37
N ARG A 94 -6.42 1.63 10.96
CA ARG A 94 -6.69 1.79 12.40
C ARG A 94 -8.14 1.48 12.79
N SER A 95 -9.02 1.26 11.82
CA SER A 95 -10.44 0.93 12.05
C SER A 95 -10.89 -0.28 11.22
N PHE A 96 -9.98 -1.17 10.88
CA PHE A 96 -10.25 -2.31 10.00
C PHE A 96 -11.10 -3.37 10.71
N GLY A 97 -12.36 -3.54 10.29
CA GLY A 97 -13.28 -4.46 10.98
C GLY A 97 -13.54 -4.10 12.46
N GLY A 98 -13.23 -2.87 12.88
CA GLY A 98 -13.26 -2.44 14.28
C GLY A 98 -11.93 -2.64 15.04
N THR A 99 -10.88 -3.12 14.38
CA THR A 99 -9.55 -3.36 14.94
C THR A 99 -8.54 -2.31 14.47
N ASP A 100 -7.66 -1.89 15.38
CA ASP A 100 -6.49 -1.07 15.04
C ASP A 100 -5.30 -1.97 14.68
N LEU A 101 -5.18 -2.30 13.39
CA LEU A 101 -4.14 -3.20 12.89
C LEU A 101 -2.74 -2.63 13.11
N VAL A 102 -2.59 -1.30 13.09
CA VAL A 102 -1.29 -0.65 13.28
C VAL A 102 -0.84 -0.82 14.72
N LYS A 103 -1.76 -0.68 15.68
CA LYS A 103 -1.50 -0.94 17.08
C LYS A 103 -1.14 -2.41 17.33
N GLU A 104 -1.89 -3.34 16.76
CA GLU A 104 -1.61 -4.78 16.90
C GLU A 104 -0.26 -5.15 16.28
N LEU A 105 0.04 -4.63 15.08
CA LEU A 105 1.33 -4.86 14.43
C LEU A 105 2.49 -4.36 15.29
N ASN A 106 2.38 -3.16 15.86
CA ASN A 106 3.42 -2.60 16.75
C ASN A 106 3.59 -3.45 18.02
N ALA A 107 2.53 -4.07 18.53
CA ALA A 107 2.62 -4.95 19.70
C ALA A 107 3.39 -6.26 19.45
N THR A 108 3.59 -6.65 18.18
CA THR A 108 4.38 -7.84 17.82
C THR A 108 5.91 -7.62 17.89
N GLY A 109 6.36 -6.37 18.03
CA GLY A 109 7.78 -5.99 17.97
C GLY A 109 8.25 -5.19 19.18
N PRO A 110 9.52 -4.73 19.17
CA PRO A 110 10.00 -3.78 20.16
C PRO A 110 9.22 -2.47 20.06
N GLU A 111 9.19 -1.71 21.15
CA GLU A 111 8.50 -0.43 21.20
C GLU A 111 8.96 0.48 20.05
N PRO A 112 8.03 0.97 19.20
CA PRO A 112 8.40 1.79 18.06
C PRO A 112 8.97 3.14 18.53
N GLU A 113 10.00 3.61 17.84
CA GLU A 113 10.54 4.95 18.10
C GLU A 113 9.48 6.03 17.86
N SER A 114 9.45 7.03 18.73
CA SER A 114 8.54 8.16 18.59
C SER A 114 8.93 9.01 17.38
N VAL A 115 8.13 8.97 16.33
CA VAL A 115 8.24 9.90 15.20
C VAL A 115 7.41 11.17 15.48
N PRO A 116 7.92 12.37 15.14
CA PRO A 116 7.13 13.59 15.21
C PRO A 116 5.85 13.43 14.40
N ALA A 117 4.71 13.78 14.98
CA ALA A 117 3.43 13.71 14.28
C ALA A 117 3.48 14.58 13.01
N ALA A 118 3.30 13.96 11.84
CA ALA A 118 3.17 14.68 10.59
C ALA A 118 1.90 15.56 10.65
N GLY A 119 2.08 16.85 10.87
CA GLY A 119 0.99 17.84 10.99
C GLY A 119 1.09 18.82 12.16
N ALA A 120 2.11 18.74 13.02
CA ALA A 120 2.29 19.67 14.14
C ALA A 120 2.98 21.00 13.77
N ASP A 121 2.96 21.41 12.49
CA ASP A 121 3.64 22.62 12.02
C ASP A 121 2.72 23.45 11.12
N ALA A 122 1.72 24.09 11.73
CA ALA A 122 1.01 25.25 11.17
C ALA A 122 0.09 25.91 12.21
N SER A 123 0.66 26.40 13.32
CA SER A 123 -0.04 27.43 14.10
C SER A 123 0.93 28.27 14.94
N GLU A 124 0.98 29.54 14.53
CA GLU A 124 1.26 30.77 15.27
C GLU A 124 2.60 31.49 15.05
N GLU A 125 2.43 32.66 14.42
CA GLU A 125 3.35 33.80 14.35
C GLU A 125 3.77 34.28 15.74
N GLY A 126 5.06 34.55 15.90
CA GLY A 126 5.61 35.20 17.09
C GLY A 126 7.04 35.65 16.87
N GLU A 127 7.22 36.85 16.31
CA GLU A 127 8.52 37.52 16.29
C GLU A 127 9.08 37.73 17.70
N LYS A 128 10.35 37.32 17.94
CA LYS A 128 11.48 38.25 18.22
C LYS A 128 12.80 37.53 18.55
N SER A 129 13.82 37.90 17.77
CA SER A 129 15.25 38.10 18.08
C SER A 129 15.97 37.17 19.08
N GLY A 130 17.01 36.48 18.59
CA GLY A 130 18.03 35.89 19.47
C GLY A 130 19.00 34.94 18.77
N SER A 131 20.01 35.51 18.12
CA SER A 131 21.20 34.90 17.49
C SER A 131 21.68 33.53 18.02
N GLY A 132 21.83 32.55 17.11
CA GLY A 132 22.81 31.45 17.24
C GLY A 132 22.31 30.08 16.79
N ASP A 133 22.80 29.62 15.63
CA ASP A 133 22.83 28.20 15.18
C ASP A 133 21.61 27.58 14.44
N VAL A 134 20.93 28.35 13.59
CA VAL A 134 19.97 27.82 12.59
C VAL A 134 20.54 27.86 11.15
N SER A 135 21.82 28.18 11.00
CA SER A 135 22.47 28.39 9.68
C SER A 135 22.96 27.12 8.99
N VAL A 136 22.83 25.93 9.61
CA VAL A 136 23.41 24.69 9.08
C VAL A 136 22.43 23.86 8.23
N LEU A 137 21.12 24.13 8.28
CA LEU A 137 20.10 23.30 7.61
C LEU A 137 19.52 23.85 6.31
N TRP A 138 19.81 25.11 5.94
CA TRP A 138 19.21 25.76 4.75
C TRP A 138 19.88 25.42 3.40
N TRP A 139 21.08 24.80 3.39
CA TRP A 139 21.77 24.49 2.12
C TRP A 139 21.38 23.13 1.50
N ILE A 140 20.83 22.20 2.29
CA ILE A 140 20.45 20.87 1.77
C ILE A 140 19.08 20.91 1.06
N LEU A 141 18.19 21.82 1.47
CA LEU A 141 16.87 21.98 0.86
C LEU A 141 16.87 22.87 -0.41
N GLY A 142 17.96 23.61 -0.67
CA GLY A 142 18.10 24.47 -1.85
C GLY A 142 18.82 23.86 -3.06
N ALA A 143 19.49 22.71 -2.92
CA ALA A 143 20.32 22.12 -3.98
C ALA A 143 19.77 20.82 -4.60
N GLY A 144 18.58 20.37 -4.18
CA GLY A 144 17.97 19.10 -4.64
C GLY A 144 16.76 19.23 -5.57
N VAL A 145 16.41 20.43 -6.05
CA VAL A 145 15.16 20.65 -6.85
C VAL A 145 15.43 21.13 -8.29
N LEU A 146 16.68 21.25 -8.74
CA LEU A 146 17.01 21.72 -10.10
C LEU A 146 17.70 20.69 -11.01
N ALA A 147 17.69 19.41 -10.67
CA ALA A 147 18.29 18.33 -11.49
C ALA A 147 17.30 17.24 -11.97
N GLY A 148 16.01 17.33 -11.64
CA GLY A 148 15.02 16.28 -11.99
C GLY A 148 14.16 16.55 -13.23
N LEU A 149 14.11 17.78 -13.73
CA LEU A 149 13.17 18.18 -14.80
C LEU A 149 13.80 18.33 -16.20
N VAL A 150 15.11 18.13 -16.35
CA VAL A 150 15.79 18.25 -17.67
C VAL A 150 15.98 16.89 -18.35
N ALA A 151 16.04 15.78 -17.61
CA ALA A 151 16.24 14.45 -18.19
C ALA A 151 14.99 13.89 -18.91
N GLY A 152 13.78 14.22 -18.44
CA GLY A 152 12.52 13.72 -19.01
C GLY A 152 12.17 14.31 -20.38
N ALA A 153 12.50 15.59 -20.62
CA ALA A 153 12.18 16.27 -21.88
C ALA A 153 13.11 15.88 -23.05
N VAL A 154 14.37 15.53 -22.77
CA VAL A 154 15.34 15.17 -23.82
C VAL A 154 15.15 13.73 -24.34
N LEU A 155 14.65 12.82 -23.50
CA LEU A 155 14.32 11.46 -23.94
C LEU A 155 13.02 11.43 -24.78
N MET A 156 12.07 12.34 -24.52
CA MET A 156 10.83 12.44 -25.29
C MET A 156 10.98 13.12 -26.67
N LEU A 157 12.10 13.82 -26.92
CA LEU A 157 12.38 14.49 -28.20
C LEU A 157 13.24 13.67 -29.18
N THR A 158 13.80 12.53 -28.76
CA THR A 158 14.69 11.72 -29.63
C THR A 158 14.05 10.43 -30.16
N ALA A 159 12.95 9.95 -29.57
CA ALA A 159 12.23 8.77 -30.07
C ALA A 159 11.32 9.04 -31.30
N GLY A 160 10.99 10.30 -31.58
CA GLY A 160 10.09 10.70 -32.67
C GLY A 160 10.72 10.81 -34.06
N ARG A 161 12.03 10.54 -34.24
CA ARG A 161 12.72 10.76 -35.53
C ARG A 161 13.43 9.52 -36.08
N ARG A 162 12.80 8.35 -36.03
CA ARG A 162 13.11 7.22 -36.92
C ARG A 162 11.85 6.53 -37.44
N LYS A 163 11.18 7.20 -38.39
CA LYS A 163 10.56 6.55 -39.54
C LYS A 163 10.33 7.60 -40.61
N ARG A 164 11.09 7.49 -41.70
CA ARG A 164 10.73 7.78 -43.11
C ARG A 164 12.01 7.97 -43.94
N SER A 165 12.49 6.85 -44.46
CA SER A 165 13.01 6.65 -45.83
C SER A 165 13.48 5.20 -45.90
#